data_AF-A0A6N2LK74-F1
#
_entry.id   AF-A0A6N2LK74-F1
#
_cell.length_a   1.000
_cell.length_b   1.000
_cell.length_c   1.000
_cell.angle_alpha   90.00
_cell.angle_beta   90.00
_cell.angle_gamma   90.00
#
_symmetry.space_group_name_H-M   'P 1'
#
loop_
_entity.id
_entity.type
_entity.pdbx_description
1 polymer ?
#
loop_
_entity_poly.entity_id
_entity_poly.type
_entity_poly.pdbx_seq_one_letter_code
_entity_poly.pdbx_strand_id
1 'polypeptide(L)' 'MHVMTGTLSSVENSANLGKVGEELLKKPFSTVNLATGVFEPIDKMTNEEALRKLEKLKLYI' A
#
# COMPACT_ATOMS: atom_id res chain seq x y z
N MET A 1 15.45 18.24 -20.88
CA MET A 1 14.56 17.77 -19.78
C MET A 1 13.15 18.21 -20.10
N HIS A 2 12.24 17.28 -20.36
CA HIS A 2 10.82 17.61 -20.48
C HIS A 2 10.27 17.69 -19.05
N VAL A 3 10.26 18.89 -18.48
CA VAL A 3 9.56 19.14 -17.22
C VAL A 3 8.07 19.02 -17.52
N MET A 4 7.47 17.94 -17.06
CA MET A 4 6.04 17.70 -17.15
C MET A 4 5.36 18.60 -16.11
N THR A 5 5.11 19.85 -16.47
CA THR A 5 4.23 20.75 -15.71
C THR A 5 2.78 20.34 -15.96
N GLY A 6 2.38 19.20 -15.41
CA GLY A 6 1.01 18.70 -15.44
C GLY A 6 0.46 18.72 -14.02
N THR A 7 -0.65 19.41 -13.81
CA THR A 7 -1.38 19.39 -12.53
C THR A 7 -1.64 17.92 -12.14
N LEU A 8 -1.15 17.50 -10.97
CA LEU A 8 -1.14 16.13 -10.42
C LEU A 8 -2.54 15.49 -10.22
N SER A 9 -3.59 16.01 -10.84
CA SER A 9 -5.00 15.73 -10.55
C SER A 9 -5.86 15.58 -11.83
N SER A 10 -5.33 15.00 -12.91
CA SER A 10 -6.23 14.50 -13.97
C SER A 10 -7.08 13.34 -13.40
N VAL A 11 -8.35 13.25 -13.83
CA VAL A 11 -9.27 12.16 -13.44
C VAL A 11 -8.63 10.78 -13.69
N GLU A 12 -7.86 10.66 -14.77
CA GLU A 12 -7.12 9.45 -15.12
C GLU A 12 -6.01 9.14 -14.11
N ASN A 13 -5.30 10.15 -13.62
CA ASN A 13 -4.28 9.98 -12.58
C ASN A 13 -4.91 9.47 -11.27
N SER A 14 -6.03 10.05 -10.86
CA SER A 14 -6.76 9.62 -9.65
C SER A 14 -7.34 8.21 -9.78
N ALA A 15 -7.92 7.86 -10.94
CA ALA A 15 -8.41 6.51 -11.19
C ALA A 15 -7.28 5.47 -11.18
N ASN A 16 -6.11 5.82 -11.73
CA ASN A 16 -4.93 4.95 -11.70
C ASN A 16 -4.37 4.78 -10.28
N LEU A 17 -4.36 5.84 -9.46
CA LEU A 17 -3.98 5.73 -8.04
C LEU A 17 -4.92 4.80 -7.25
N GLY A 18 -6.23 4.86 -7.52
CA GLY A 18 -7.20 3.93 -6.93
C GLY A 18 -6.88 2.47 -7.26
N LYS A 19 -6.61 2.17 -8.54
CA LYS A 19 -6.21 0.83 -8.99
C LYS A 19 -4.91 0.36 -8.33
N VAL A 20 -3.90 1.22 -8.24
CA VAL A 20 -2.65 0.88 -7.54
C VAL A 20 -2.91 0.56 -6.07
N GLY A 21 -3.79 1.34 -5.41
CA GLY A 21 -4.21 1.06 -4.03
C GLY A 21 -4.84 -0.33 -3.87
N GLU A 22 -5.77 -0.70 -4.76
CA GLU A 22 -6.40 -2.02 -4.77
C GLU A 22 -5.40 -3.16 -5.01
N GLU A 23 -4.42 -2.96 -5.89
CA GLU A 23 -3.36 -3.94 -6.12
C GLU A 23 -2.43 -4.08 -4.91
N LEU A 24 -2.13 -2.98 -4.22
CA LEU A 24 -1.31 -2.99 -3.01
C LEU A 24 -1.97 -3.79 -1.87
N LEU A 25 -3.30 -3.74 -1.74
CA LEU A 25 -4.03 -4.52 -0.73
C LEU A 25 -3.85 -6.04 -0.91
N LYS A 26 -3.72 -6.49 -2.16
CA LYS A 26 -3.53 -7.91 -2.52
C LYS A 26 -2.09 -8.39 -2.36
N LYS A 27 -1.12 -7.47 -2.21
CA LYS A 27 0.29 -7.85 -2.04
C LYS A 27 0.55 -8.41 -0.63
N PRO A 28 1.57 -9.28 -0.47
CA PRO A 28 1.98 -9.80 0.82
C PRO A 28 2.36 -8.68 1.80
N PHE A 29 1.97 -8.84 3.05
CA PHE A 29 2.30 -7.94 4.14
C PHE A 29 3.81 -7.93 4.36
N SER A 30 4.41 -6.75 4.15
CA SER A 30 5.87 -6.58 4.14
C SER A 30 6.30 -5.52 5.14
N THR A 31 7.43 -5.75 5.80
CA THR A 31 8.12 -4.79 6.68
C THR A 31 9.29 -4.17 5.94
N VAL A 32 9.66 -2.97 6.34
CA VAL A 32 10.99 -2.45 6.03
C VAL A 32 11.97 -3.01 7.04
N ASN A 33 12.99 -3.70 6.56
CA ASN A 33 14.14 -4.05 7.39
C ASN A 33 14.91 -2.78 7.71
N LEU A 34 14.96 -2.38 8.99
CA LEU A 34 15.57 -1.11 9.40
C LEU A 34 17.10 -1.08 9.27
N ALA A 35 17.75 -2.24 9.17
CA ALA A 35 19.18 -2.33 8.96
C ALA A 35 19.57 -2.18 7.48
N THR A 36 18.74 -2.71 6.56
CA THR A 36 19.04 -2.74 5.11
C THR A 36 18.20 -1.75 4.29
N GLY A 37 17.09 -1.25 4.84
CA GLY A 37 16.11 -0.41 4.14
C GLY A 37 15.25 -1.18 3.13
N VAL A 38 15.38 -2.50 3.04
CA VAL A 38 14.71 -3.34 2.04
C VAL A 38 13.35 -3.82 2.56
N PHE A 39 12.36 -3.91 1.67
CA PHE A 39 11.08 -4.53 1.99
C PHE A 39 11.20 -6.06 2.00
N GLU A 40 10.80 -6.66 3.10
CA GLU A 40 10.79 -8.11 3.30
C GLU A 40 9.38 -8.55 3.72
N PRO A 41 8.83 -9.63 3.12
CA PRO A 41 7.54 -10.18 3.54
C PRO A 41 7.67 -10.73 4.97
N ILE A 42 6.76 -10.32 5.87
CA ILE A 42 6.75 -10.76 7.28
C ILE A 42 5.97 -12.06 7.43
N ASP A 43 4.93 -12.24 6.62
CA ASP A 43 3.98 -13.33 6.70
C ASP A 43 3.44 -13.66 5.29
N LYS A 44 2.75 -14.79 5.15
CA LYS A 44 2.02 -15.17 3.93
C LYS A 44 0.71 -14.40 3.75
N MET A 45 0.34 -13.60 4.75
CA MET A 45 -0.87 -12.80 4.78
C MET A 45 -0.75 -11.58 3.85
N THR A 46 -1.86 -11.18 3.23
CA THR A 46 -1.96 -9.97 2.41
C THR A 46 -2.10 -8.70 3.27
N ASN A 47 -1.82 -7.53 2.69
CA ASN A 47 -2.05 -6.24 3.35
C ASN A 47 -3.53 -6.07 3.77
N GLU A 48 -4.48 -6.55 2.97
CA GLU A 48 -5.91 -6.49 3.27
C GLU A 48 -6.28 -7.29 4.52
N GLU A 49 -5.78 -8.52 4.63
CA GLU A 49 -6.00 -9.38 5.80
C GLU A 49 -5.36 -8.80 7.06
N ALA A 50 -4.19 -8.16 6.94
CA ALA A 50 -3.52 -7.47 8.04
C ALA A 50 -4.40 -6.33 8.60
N LEU A 51 -4.97 -5.52 7.71
CA LEU A 51 -5.86 -4.42 8.09
C LEU A 51 -7.14 -4.92 8.77
N ARG A 52 -7.76 -6.00 8.26
CA ARG A 52 -8.92 -6.61 8.94
C ARG A 52 -8.60 -7.13 10.33
N LYS A 53 -7.42 -7.72 10.54
CA LYS A 53 -6.96 -8.14 11.88
C LYS A 53 -6.76 -6.93 12.79
N LEU A 54 -6.19 -5.84 12.27
CA LEU A 54 -6.01 -4.59 13.01
C LEU A 54 -7.36 -3.99 13.45
N GLU A 55 -8.35 -3.96 12.56
CA GLU A 55 -9.71 -3.49 12.89
C GLU A 55 -10.36 -4.34 13.96
N LYS A 56 -10.23 -5.67 13.87
CA LYS A 56 -10.70 -6.57 14.93
C LYS A 56 -9.99 -6.27 16.24
N LEU A 57 -8.67 -6.09 16.24
CA LEU A 57 -7.92 -5.75 17.46
C LEU A 57 -8.44 -4.44 18.09
N LYS A 58 -8.71 -3.42 17.28
CA LYS A 58 -9.29 -2.14 17.74
C LYS A 58 -10.68 -2.28 18.37
N LEU A 59 -11.44 -3.31 18.04
CA LEU A 59 -12.76 -3.55 18.61
C LEU A 59 -12.71 -4.22 19.99
N TYR A 60 -11.56 -4.80 20.37
CA TYR A 60 -11.36 -5.52 21.63
C TYR A 60 -10.57 -4.72 22.68
N ILE A 61 -10.18 -3.49 22.38
CA ILE A 61 -9.48 -2.54 23.27
C ILE A 61 -10.36 -1.33 23.55
#